data_AF-A0A210Q019-F1
#
_entry.id   AF-A0A210Q019-F1
#
_cell.length_a   1.000
_cell.length_b   1.000
_cell.length_c   1.000
_cell.angle_alpha   90.00
_cell.angle_beta   90.00
_cell.angle_gamma   90.00
#
_symmetry.space_group_name_H-M   'P 1'
#
loop_
_entity.id
_entity.type
_entity.pdbx_description
1 polymer ?
#
loop_
_entity_poly.entity_id
_entity_poly.type
_entity_poly.pdbx_seq_one_letter_code
_entity_poly.pdbx_strand_id
1 'polypeptide(L)'
;MDDNLTYRYDAYTNRCLDDAYSYRCLYDVNTYRYVDDAYTNRNIDDAYTNRCLDDAYTYGYMDDACTYRYIGHPYTYRCLDDVYTYRYVDDAYTNRCLDDTYTNRYIDDAFTNRYINDAYTYSYIDDAFTNRCLHQQIP
;
A
#
# COMPACT_ATOMS: atom_id res chain seq x y z
N MET A 1 -22.06 8.28 -13.34
CA MET A 1 -22.13 6.82 -13.39
C MET A 1 -21.27 6.43 -14.57
N ASP A 2 -19.96 6.34 -14.35
CA ASP A 2 -19.04 5.75 -15.31
C ASP A 2 -18.46 4.54 -14.62
N ASP A 3 -18.79 3.36 -15.14
CA ASP A 3 -18.42 2.05 -14.63
C ASP A 3 -16.91 1.85 -14.72
N ASN A 4 -16.18 2.34 -13.71
CA ASN A 4 -14.73 2.31 -13.69
C ASN A 4 -14.24 1.00 -13.05
N LEU A 5 -14.52 -0.14 -13.67
CA LEU A 5 -13.93 -1.43 -13.30
C LEU A 5 -12.98 -1.84 -14.42
N THR A 6 -11.74 -1.37 -14.33
CA THR A 6 -10.70 -1.62 -15.33
C THR A 6 -9.87 -2.84 -14.92
N TYR A 7 -9.91 -3.90 -15.73
CA TYR A 7 -9.01 -5.07 -15.65
C TYR A 7 -8.02 -4.98 -16.82
N ARG A 8 -6.71 -4.93 -16.54
CA ARG A 8 -5.67 -4.79 -17.59
C ARG A 8 -4.38 -5.51 -17.22
N TYR A 9 -3.72 -6.04 -18.26
CA TYR A 9 -2.41 -6.67 -18.20
C TYR A 9 -1.44 -5.93 -19.10
N ASP A 10 -0.44 -5.25 -18.54
CA ASP A 10 0.57 -4.53 -19.30
C ASP A 10 1.98 -4.85 -18.76
N ALA A 11 2.96 -5.02 -19.66
CA ALA A 11 4.35 -5.28 -19.25
C ALA A 11 5.01 -4.07 -18.58
N TYR A 12 4.62 -2.86 -19.00
CA TYR A 12 5.11 -1.60 -18.45
C TYR A 12 3.98 -0.59 -18.43
N THR A 13 3.73 -0.01 -17.27
CA THR A 13 2.62 0.94 -17.11
C THR A 13 3.07 2.17 -16.32
N ASN A 14 2.81 3.35 -16.89
CA ASN A 14 3.02 4.62 -16.20
C ASN A 14 1.71 5.41 -16.22
N ARG A 15 1.18 5.76 -15.05
CA ARG A 15 -0.15 6.38 -14.90
C ARG A 15 -0.14 7.49 -13.84
N CYS A 16 -0.81 8.59 -14.17
CA CYS A 16 -1.26 9.59 -13.21
C CYS A 16 -2.78 9.62 -13.24
N LEU A 17 -3.42 9.54 -12.08
CA LEU A 17 -4.86 9.39 -11.94
C LEU A 17 -5.36 10.38 -10.90
N ASP A 18 -6.47 11.03 -11.20
CA ASP A 18 -7.17 12.00 -10.35
C ASP A 18 -8.67 11.81 -10.62
N ASP A 19 -9.30 11.03 -9.76
CA ASP A 19 -10.70 10.63 -9.84
C ASP A 19 -11.38 10.86 -8.48
N ALA A 20 -12.63 11.32 -8.48
CA ALA A 20 -13.40 11.40 -7.24
C ALA A 20 -13.61 10.02 -6.59
N TYR A 21 -13.74 8.97 -7.40
CA TYR A 21 -13.90 7.58 -6.96
C TYR A 21 -13.23 6.65 -7.96
N SER A 22 -12.41 5.73 -7.48
CA SER A 22 -11.82 4.70 -8.35
C SER A 22 -11.88 3.29 -7.77
N TYR A 23 -12.17 2.33 -8.65
CA TYR A 23 -12.17 0.89 -8.37
C TYR A 23 -11.29 0.20 -9.41
N ARG A 24 -10.20 -0.47 -9.00
CA ARG A 24 -9.23 -0.99 -9.98
C ARG A 24 -8.71 -2.37 -9.60
N CYS A 25 -8.62 -3.25 -10.59
CA CYS A 25 -7.94 -4.54 -10.48
C CYS A 25 -6.87 -4.61 -11.55
N LEU A 26 -5.60 -4.61 -11.17
CA LEU A 26 -4.47 -4.42 -12.09
C LEU A 26 -3.46 -5.55 -11.95
N TYR A 27 -2.91 -5.99 -13.07
CA TYR A 27 -1.82 -6.94 -13.08
C TYR A 27 -0.76 -6.50 -14.09
N ASP A 28 0.37 -5.94 -13.64
CA ASP A 28 1.39 -5.40 -14.52
C ASP A 28 2.80 -5.88 -14.09
N VAL A 29 3.74 -6.01 -15.02
CA VAL A 29 5.10 -6.45 -14.63
C VAL A 29 5.90 -5.31 -13.98
N ASN A 30 5.87 -4.11 -14.57
CA ASN A 30 6.57 -2.94 -14.04
C ASN A 30 5.65 -1.72 -14.03
N THR A 31 5.47 -1.09 -12.88
CA THR A 31 4.56 0.06 -12.76
C THR A 31 5.15 1.26 -12.05
N TYR A 32 4.79 2.43 -12.59
CA TYR A 32 4.91 3.72 -11.93
C TYR A 32 3.53 4.35 -11.86
N ARG A 33 3.05 4.68 -10.67
CA ARG A 33 1.72 5.27 -10.48
C ARG A 33 1.72 6.44 -9.52
N TYR A 34 1.09 7.53 -9.93
CA TYR A 34 0.63 8.61 -9.06
C TYR A 34 -0.90 8.56 -9.02
N VAL A 35 -1.48 8.57 -7.83
CA VAL A 35 -2.94 8.58 -7.66
C VAL A 35 -3.30 9.61 -6.61
N ASP A 36 -4.26 10.46 -6.95
CA ASP A 36 -4.84 11.48 -6.08
C ASP A 36 -6.37 11.42 -6.18
N ASP A 37 -7.00 10.52 -5.43
CA ASP A 37 -8.43 10.26 -5.53
C ASP A 37 -9.12 10.49 -4.17
N ALA A 38 -10.39 10.92 -4.15
CA ALA A 38 -11.07 11.04 -2.85
C ALA A 38 -11.36 9.66 -2.21
N TYR A 39 -11.68 8.66 -3.02
CA TYR A 39 -11.96 7.30 -2.56
C TYR A 39 -11.38 6.27 -3.53
N THR A 40 -10.55 5.37 -3.01
CA THR A 40 -9.97 4.28 -3.82
C THR A 40 -10.26 2.90 -3.24
N ASN A 41 -10.57 1.97 -4.14
CA ASN A 41 -10.58 0.54 -3.86
C ASN A 41 -9.75 -0.20 -4.91
N ARG A 42 -8.71 -0.90 -4.47
CA ARG A 42 -7.72 -1.46 -5.39
C ARG A 42 -7.33 -2.89 -5.03
N ASN A 43 -7.21 -3.74 -6.04
CA ASN A 43 -6.49 -5.01 -5.98
C ASN A 43 -5.38 -4.96 -7.03
N ILE A 44 -4.12 -5.07 -6.62
CA ILE A 44 -3.00 -4.95 -7.53
C ILE A 44 -2.07 -6.14 -7.31
N ASP A 45 -1.62 -6.74 -8.40
CA ASP A 45 -0.62 -7.79 -8.40
C ASP A 45 0.44 -7.47 -9.45
N ASP A 46 1.57 -6.92 -9.03
CA ASP A 46 2.62 -6.48 -9.95
C ASP A 46 4.01 -6.98 -9.53
N ALA A 47 4.91 -7.26 -10.47
CA ALA A 47 6.26 -7.70 -10.08
C ALA A 47 7.13 -6.56 -9.49
N TYR A 48 7.13 -5.38 -10.12
CA TYR A 48 7.93 -4.23 -9.69
C TYR A 48 7.11 -2.96 -9.70
N THR A 49 7.07 -2.25 -8.57
CA THR A 49 6.19 -1.09 -8.43
C THR A 49 6.84 0.09 -7.74
N ASN A 50 6.51 1.27 -8.24
CA ASN A 50 6.81 2.54 -7.60
C ASN A 50 5.53 3.38 -7.57
N ARG A 51 5.06 3.73 -6.37
CA ARG A 51 3.75 4.37 -6.20
C ARG A 51 3.83 5.57 -5.26
N CYS A 52 3.13 6.62 -5.62
CA CYS A 52 2.79 7.75 -4.76
C CYS A 52 1.27 7.85 -4.71
N LEU A 53 0.69 7.66 -3.52
CA LEU A 53 -0.75 7.56 -3.32
C LEU A 53 -1.17 8.61 -2.29
N ASP A 54 -2.09 9.49 -2.68
CA ASP A 54 -2.65 10.51 -1.79
C ASP A 54 -4.17 10.51 -1.97
N ASP A 55 -4.87 9.82 -1.08
CA ASP A 55 -6.31 9.61 -1.20
C ASP A 55 -6.98 9.88 0.15
N ALA A 56 -8.20 10.41 0.16
CA ALA A 56 -8.88 10.64 1.45
C ALA A 56 -9.26 9.32 2.15
N TYR A 57 -9.68 8.31 1.37
CA TYR A 57 -10.05 6.99 1.87
C TYR A 57 -9.55 5.90 0.92
N THR A 58 -8.80 4.96 1.48
CA THR A 58 -8.21 3.87 0.70
C THR A 58 -8.58 2.51 1.29
N TYR A 59 -9.09 1.65 0.42
CA TYR A 59 -9.15 0.21 0.64
C TYR A 59 -8.29 -0.50 -0.41
N GLY A 60 -7.47 -1.47 -0.01
CA GLY A 60 -6.87 -2.30 -1.04
C GLY A 60 -6.04 -3.49 -0.59
N TYR A 61 -5.89 -4.41 -1.52
CA TYR A 61 -4.98 -5.53 -1.49
C TYR A 61 -3.87 -5.30 -2.52
N MET A 62 -2.62 -5.51 -2.12
CA MET A 62 -1.49 -5.45 -3.05
C MET A 62 -0.58 -6.64 -2.79
N ASP A 63 -0.23 -7.35 -3.85
CA ASP A 63 0.75 -8.43 -3.85
C ASP A 63 1.84 -8.05 -4.84
N ASP A 64 3.05 -7.73 -4.39
CA ASP A 64 4.11 -7.32 -5.30
C ASP A 64 5.49 -7.90 -4.93
N ALA A 65 6.29 -8.30 -5.91
CA ALA A 65 7.63 -8.80 -5.59
C ALA A 65 8.58 -7.69 -5.08
N CYS A 66 8.51 -6.48 -5.63
CA CYS A 66 9.42 -5.38 -5.26
C CYS A 66 8.70 -4.04 -5.29
N THR A 67 8.70 -3.31 -4.17
CA THR A 67 7.88 -2.11 -4.04
C THR A 67 8.61 -0.93 -3.41
N TYR A 68 8.34 0.24 -3.99
CA TYR A 68 8.60 1.53 -3.36
C TYR A 68 7.27 2.29 -3.26
N ARG A 69 6.88 2.68 -2.04
CA ARG A 69 5.59 3.30 -1.80
C ARG A 69 5.72 4.54 -0.92
N TYR A 70 5.18 5.66 -1.41
CA TYR A 70 4.83 6.83 -0.62
C TYR A 70 3.31 6.92 -0.53
N ILE A 71 2.81 7.03 0.69
CA ILE A 71 1.37 6.96 0.97
C ILE A 71 1.04 8.04 1.99
N GLY A 72 0.05 8.87 1.68
CA GLY A 72 -0.61 9.74 2.64
C GLY A 72 -2.12 9.61 2.56
N HIS A 73 -2.78 9.14 3.62
CA HIS A 73 -4.22 8.97 3.65
C HIS A 73 -4.81 9.27 5.03
N PRO A 74 -5.88 10.09 5.14
CA PRO A 74 -6.64 10.23 6.37
C PRO A 74 -7.17 8.89 6.90
N TYR A 75 -7.65 8.01 6.03
CA TYR A 75 -8.22 6.71 6.42
C TYR A 75 -7.77 5.58 5.47
N THR A 76 -7.15 4.54 6.04
CA THR A 76 -6.67 3.38 5.27
C THR A 76 -7.03 2.04 5.85
N TYR A 77 -7.41 1.12 4.96
CA TYR A 77 -7.52 -0.31 5.20
C TYR A 77 -6.74 -1.06 4.13
N ARG A 78 -5.66 -1.75 4.52
CA ARG A 78 -4.77 -2.37 3.54
C ARG A 78 -4.27 -3.74 3.96
N CYS A 79 -4.17 -4.62 2.97
CA CYS A 79 -3.46 -5.88 3.06
C CYS A 79 -2.34 -5.85 2.02
N LEU A 80 -1.10 -6.01 2.46
CA LEU A 80 0.09 -5.92 1.61
C LEU A 80 0.90 -7.19 1.83
N ASP A 81 1.23 -7.85 0.72
CA ASP A 81 2.09 -9.03 0.69
C ASP A 81 3.21 -8.74 -0.31
N ASP A 82 4.42 -8.48 0.16
CA ASP A 82 5.49 -8.06 -0.73
C ASP A 82 6.84 -8.71 -0.40
N VAL A 83 7.65 -9.09 -1.40
CA VAL A 83 8.96 -9.71 -1.11
C VAL A 83 9.98 -8.69 -0.60
N TYR A 84 10.14 -7.57 -1.32
CA TYR A 84 11.02 -6.47 -0.95
C TYR A 84 10.27 -5.15 -0.92
N THR A 85 10.29 -4.45 0.22
CA THR A 85 9.56 -3.20 0.38
C THR A 85 10.40 -2.06 0.94
N TYR A 86 10.18 -0.89 0.36
CA TYR A 86 10.45 0.39 1.00
C TYR A 86 9.15 1.19 1.07
N ARG A 87 8.79 1.62 2.28
CA ARG A 87 7.49 2.26 2.52
C ARG A 87 7.64 3.51 3.38
N TYR A 88 7.05 4.60 2.93
CA TYR A 88 6.75 5.78 3.72
C TYR A 88 5.23 5.90 3.84
N VAL A 89 4.72 6.00 5.07
CA VAL A 89 3.29 6.14 5.36
C VAL A 89 3.10 7.30 6.33
N ASP A 90 2.16 8.18 6.01
CA ASP A 90 1.67 9.25 6.87
C ASP A 90 0.13 9.25 6.84
N ASP A 91 -0.49 8.59 7.80
CA ASP A 91 -1.94 8.35 7.79
C ASP A 91 -2.58 8.66 9.15
N ALA A 92 -3.79 9.26 9.18
CA ALA A 92 -4.43 9.54 10.47
C ALA A 92 -5.01 8.27 11.14
N TYR A 93 -5.72 7.43 10.38
CA TYR A 93 -6.37 6.22 10.89
C TYR A 93 -6.09 5.03 9.99
N THR A 94 -5.41 4.02 10.53
CA THR A 94 -4.97 2.87 9.73
C THR A 94 -5.36 1.53 10.32
N ASN A 95 -5.73 0.61 9.44
CA ASN A 95 -5.74 -0.82 9.70
C ASN A 95 -4.94 -1.54 8.62
N ARG A 96 -3.90 -2.27 9.03
CA ARG A 96 -2.96 -2.90 8.10
C ARG A 96 -2.68 -4.35 8.45
N CYS A 97 -2.66 -5.19 7.42
CA CYS A 97 -2.03 -6.50 7.43
C CYS A 97 -0.83 -6.43 6.49
N LEU A 98 0.37 -6.66 7.01
CA LEU A 98 1.62 -6.66 6.25
C LEU A 98 2.24 -8.05 6.39
N ASP A 99 2.57 -8.67 5.26
CA ASP A 99 3.35 -9.91 5.20
C ASP A 99 4.47 -9.71 4.20
N ASP A 100 5.63 -9.30 4.68
CA ASP A 100 6.73 -8.91 3.79
C ASP A 100 8.03 -9.64 4.18
N THR A 101 8.85 -10.08 3.21
CA THR A 101 10.10 -10.77 3.57
C THR A 101 11.22 -9.82 3.99
N TYR A 102 11.44 -8.74 3.23
CA TYR A 102 12.45 -7.71 3.53
C TYR A 102 11.84 -6.32 3.48
N THR A 103 11.84 -5.63 4.62
CA THR A 103 11.15 -4.34 4.75
C THR A 103 12.02 -3.24 5.31
N ASN A 104 11.89 -2.06 4.70
CA ASN A 104 12.26 -0.78 5.26
C ASN A 104 11.00 0.09 5.35
N ARG A 105 10.63 0.51 6.56
CA ARG A 105 9.42 1.31 6.76
C ARG A 105 9.66 2.54 7.62
N TYR A 106 9.12 3.66 7.16
CA TYR A 106 8.86 4.86 7.94
C TYR A 106 7.35 5.01 8.05
N ILE A 107 6.84 5.12 9.26
CA ILE A 107 5.41 5.25 9.53
C ILE A 107 5.22 6.37 10.54
N ASP A 108 4.31 7.28 10.22
CA ASP A 108 3.77 8.30 11.11
C ASP A 108 2.24 8.18 11.07
N ASP A 109 1.62 7.57 12.09
CA ASP A 109 0.16 7.46 12.15
C ASP A 109 -0.43 7.98 13.48
N ALA A 110 -1.61 8.63 13.43
CA ALA A 110 -2.28 8.99 14.69
C ALA A 110 -2.89 7.75 15.41
N PHE A 111 -3.63 6.91 14.69
CA PHE A 111 -4.27 5.72 15.24
C PHE A 111 -4.08 4.52 14.32
N THR A 112 -3.52 3.44 14.84
CA THR A 112 -3.16 2.29 14.01
C THR A 112 -3.49 0.94 14.66
N ASN A 113 -4.06 0.05 13.86
CA ASN A 113 -4.13 -1.39 14.12
C ASN A 113 -3.27 -2.12 13.08
N ARG A 114 -2.29 -2.91 13.52
CA ARG A 114 -1.40 -3.62 12.60
C ARG A 114 -1.22 -5.07 12.97
N TYR A 115 -1.33 -5.92 11.95
CA TYR A 115 -0.76 -7.26 11.92
C TYR A 115 0.45 -7.24 10.99
N ILE A 116 1.60 -7.70 11.48
CA ILE A 116 2.84 -7.71 10.70
C ILE A 116 3.47 -9.09 10.85
N ASN A 117 3.73 -9.71 9.72
CA ASN A 117 4.47 -10.95 9.58
C ASN A 117 5.68 -10.70 8.68
N ASP A 118 6.77 -10.19 9.25
CA ASP A 118 7.96 -9.86 8.46
C ASP A 118 9.14 -10.71 8.89
N ALA A 119 9.98 -11.15 7.93
CA ALA A 119 11.22 -11.86 8.24
C ALA A 119 12.35 -10.89 8.62
N TYR A 120 12.59 -9.86 7.81
CA TYR A 120 13.66 -8.89 8.02
C TYR A 120 13.15 -7.45 7.94
N THR A 121 13.07 -6.78 9.09
CA THR A 121 12.49 -5.43 9.18
C THR A 121 13.48 -4.40 9.71
N TYR A 122 13.59 -3.28 9.01
CA TYR A 122 14.05 -2.02 9.56
C TYR A 122 12.88 -1.04 9.60
N SER A 123 12.58 -0.49 10.78
CA SER A 123 11.40 0.36 10.94
C SER A 123 11.63 1.56 11.86
N TYR A 124 11.22 2.73 11.39
CA TYR A 124 10.92 3.88 12.23
C TYR A 124 9.41 4.06 12.28
N ILE A 125 8.86 4.19 13.49
CA ILE A 125 7.43 4.25 13.70
C ILE A 125 7.17 5.27 14.80
N ASP A 126 6.41 6.30 14.44
CA ASP A 126 5.85 7.28 15.36
C ASP A 126 4.33 7.15 15.29
N ASP A 127 3.70 6.56 16.30
CA ASP A 127 2.25 6.54 16.33
C ASP A 127 1.71 6.98 17.68
N ALA A 128 0.65 7.79 17.68
CA ALA A 128 0.04 8.24 18.93
C ALA A 128 -0.69 7.10 19.65
N PHE A 129 -1.37 6.21 18.92
CA PHE A 129 -2.05 5.04 19.47
C PHE A 129 -1.90 3.81 18.57
N THR A 130 -1.39 2.72 19.14
CA THR A 130 -1.13 1.48 18.40
C THR A 130 -1.71 0.25 19.09
N ASN A 131 -2.44 -0.58 18.34
CA ASN A 131 -2.54 -2.01 18.60
C ASN A 131 -1.71 -2.77 17.57
N ARG A 132 -0.85 -3.68 18.04
CA ARG A 132 0.08 -4.39 17.17
C ARG A 132 0.16 -5.87 17.52
N CYS A 133 0.02 -6.71 16.50
CA CYS A 133 0.41 -8.10 16.52
C CYS A 133 1.63 -8.28 15.61
N LEU A 134 2.72 -8.79 16.16
CA LEU A 134 3.96 -9.05 15.44
C LEU A 134 4.24 -10.55 15.44
N HIS A 135 4.42 -11.12 14.25
CA HIS A 135 5.13 -12.38 14.08
C HIS A 135 6.42 -12.05 13.33
N GLN A 136 7.57 -12.32 13.96
CA GLN A 136 8.87 -12.19 13.31
C GLN A 136 9.53 -13.57 13.31
N GLN A 137 9.89 -14.06 12.13
CA GLN A 137 10.83 -15.17 12.03
C GLN A 137 12.24 -14.61 12.20
N ILE A 138 12.73 -14.65 13.44
CA ILE A 138 14.14 -14.35 13.73
C ILE A 138 14.97 -15.52 13.19
N PRO A 139 16.02 -15.29 12.37
CA PRO A 139 16.97 -16.35 12.02
C PRO A 139 17.77 -16.86 13.22
#